data_AF-A0A1R3WDQ2-F1
#
_entry.id   AF-A0A1R3WDQ2-F1
#
_cell.length_a   1.000
_cell.length_b   1.000
_cell.length_c   1.000
_cell.angle_alpha   90.00
_cell.angle_beta   90.00
_cell.angle_gamma   90.00
#
_symmetry.space_group_name_H-M   'P 1'
#
loop_
_entity.id
_entity.type
_entity.pdbx_description
1 polymer ?
#
loop_
_entity_poly.entity_id
_entity_poly.type
_entity_poly.pdbx_seq_one_letter_code
_entity_poly.pdbx_strand_id
1 'polypeptide(L)'
;MSNVIRLETGARYRRALNRGAALIETVAVARHPWGDLPWLRENAALLAVLGAIRLCPERGMLDLHEPFHATLEQRLGFFPHHYRLLLSICLDLEDLGLPGNKGEVLAHWAAREGLVDRELSDLHRLAAQALLLRRGIDPLPEDGGLEDRVRAFIDRSHAFALPDARAARCLTRIVLHLSARGRRDPGLSPAAGRSLEHAGLLAYLDQDAALLAEVCIALRLGGLDPPPAWEGWLIRETAAFAPGDRASGGWHGDDYRDYLLCNWAMASSGRRAFADDIPPGRAGFRRVRVAAGPLRAMSDLLWRMGDLRSDDWEVMRPRIAAALDERGQAILAEAERSSRDFASFFAGFARVGLRGVRL
;
A
#
# COMPACT_ATOMS: atom_id res chain seq x y z
N MET A 1 -45.83 12.45 27.36
CA MET A 1 -44.39 12.78 27.21
C MET A 1 -43.61 11.47 27.16
N SER A 2 -43.14 11.05 25.98
CA SER A 2 -42.19 9.94 25.86
C SER A 2 -41.21 10.28 24.73
N ASN A 3 -40.14 10.98 25.09
CA ASN A 3 -39.01 11.20 24.19
C ASN A 3 -38.15 9.93 24.20
N VAL A 4 -38.52 8.95 23.39
CA VAL A 4 -37.62 7.84 23.07
C VAL A 4 -36.62 8.34 22.05
N ILE A 5 -35.42 8.70 22.49
CA ILE A 5 -34.28 8.95 21.61
C ILE A 5 -33.95 7.62 20.93
N ARG A 6 -34.31 7.47 19.64
CA ARG A 6 -33.87 6.33 18.83
C ARG A 6 -32.36 6.47 18.61
N LEU A 7 -31.57 5.60 19.24
CA LEU A 7 -30.14 5.46 18.98
C LEU A 7 -29.93 5.05 17.51
N GLU A 8 -29.38 5.95 16.69
CA GLU A 8 -29.11 5.77 15.25
C GLU A 8 -28.01 4.73 14.93
N THR A 9 -27.46 4.07 15.93
CA THR A 9 -26.33 3.14 15.83
C THR A 9 -26.63 1.96 14.88
N GLY A 10 -27.83 1.39 14.92
CA GLY A 10 -28.21 0.25 14.07
C GLY A 10 -28.44 0.58 12.59
N ALA A 11 -28.75 1.84 12.24
CA ALA A 11 -28.89 2.27 10.85
C ALA A 11 -27.52 2.56 10.21
N ARG A 12 -26.62 3.17 10.97
CA ARG A 12 -25.24 3.46 10.54
C ARG A 12 -24.42 2.18 10.33
N TYR A 13 -24.59 1.19 11.21
CA TYR A 13 -23.97 -0.14 11.08
C TYR A 13 -24.41 -0.84 9.79
N ARG A 14 -25.73 -0.96 9.55
CA ARG A 14 -26.28 -1.56 8.32
C ARG A 14 -25.84 -0.86 7.03
N ARG A 15 -25.76 0.48 7.03
CA ARG A 15 -25.30 1.22 5.85
C ARG A 15 -23.81 1.03 5.57
N ALA A 16 -22.97 0.87 6.60
CA ALA A 16 -21.55 0.56 6.42
C ALA A 16 -21.34 -0.85 5.85
N LEU A 17 -22.13 -1.83 6.33
CA LEU A 17 -22.11 -3.21 5.82
C LEU A 17 -22.55 -3.28 4.35
N ASN A 18 -23.62 -2.57 3.99
CA ASN A 18 -24.09 -2.49 2.60
C ASN A 18 -23.04 -1.91 1.64
N ARG A 19 -22.15 -1.02 2.10
CA ARG A 19 -21.07 -0.44 1.28
C ARG A 19 -19.91 -1.40 1.10
N GLY A 20 -19.53 -2.12 2.15
CA GLY A 20 -18.56 -3.22 2.05
C GLY A 20 -19.04 -4.31 1.09
N ALA A 21 -20.33 -4.66 1.16
CA ALA A 21 -20.98 -5.59 0.24
C ALA A 21 -20.84 -5.15 -1.22
N ALA A 22 -21.22 -3.90 -1.50
CA ALA A 22 -21.16 -3.34 -2.85
C ALA A 22 -19.73 -3.29 -3.40
N LEU A 23 -18.73 -2.98 -2.56
CA LEU A 23 -17.32 -3.03 -2.96
C LEU A 23 -16.90 -4.45 -3.36
N ILE A 24 -17.22 -5.44 -2.53
CA ILE A 24 -16.91 -6.85 -2.78
C ILE A 24 -17.58 -7.30 -4.07
N GLU A 25 -18.86 -7.02 -4.25
CA GLU A 25 -19.61 -7.39 -5.45
C GLU A 25 -19.01 -6.76 -6.72
N THR A 26 -18.73 -5.46 -6.68
CA THR A 26 -18.14 -4.73 -7.81
C THR A 26 -16.80 -5.36 -8.22
N VAL A 27 -15.92 -5.67 -7.26
CA VAL A 27 -14.57 -6.20 -7.55
C VAL A 27 -14.59 -7.69 -7.90
N ALA A 28 -15.48 -8.48 -7.29
CA ALA A 28 -15.58 -9.91 -7.53
C ALA A 28 -16.23 -10.23 -8.89
N VAL A 29 -17.23 -9.46 -9.32
CA VAL A 29 -18.07 -9.85 -10.46
C VAL A 29 -18.11 -8.80 -11.57
N ALA A 30 -17.99 -7.52 -11.26
CA ALA A 30 -18.33 -6.47 -12.21
C ALA A 30 -17.12 -5.90 -12.99
N ARG A 31 -16.00 -5.64 -12.32
CA ARG A 31 -14.89 -4.83 -12.87
C ARG A 31 -14.08 -5.51 -13.98
N HIS A 32 -13.67 -6.76 -13.75
CA HIS A 32 -12.78 -7.49 -14.67
C HIS A 32 -13.36 -8.86 -15.05
N PRO A 33 -13.05 -9.37 -16.25
CA PRO A 33 -13.30 -10.75 -16.62
C PRO A 33 -12.80 -11.72 -15.55
N TRP A 34 -13.64 -12.70 -15.23
CA TRP A 34 -13.41 -13.58 -14.12
C TRP A 34 -12.12 -14.41 -14.29
N GLY A 35 -11.22 -14.29 -13.31
CA GLY A 35 -9.97 -15.06 -13.24
C GLY A 35 -8.85 -14.60 -14.17
N ASP A 36 -8.96 -13.44 -14.81
CA ASP A 36 -7.83 -12.80 -15.48
C ASP A 36 -6.85 -12.16 -14.48
N LEU A 37 -5.67 -11.72 -14.95
CA LEU A 37 -4.65 -11.18 -14.07
C LEU A 37 -5.08 -9.88 -13.36
N PRO A 38 -5.73 -8.90 -14.01
CA PRO A 38 -6.35 -7.76 -13.32
C PRO A 38 -7.30 -8.17 -12.20
N TRP A 39 -8.22 -9.11 -12.45
CA TRP A 39 -9.16 -9.65 -11.47
C TRP A 39 -8.43 -10.25 -10.26
N LEU A 40 -7.40 -11.07 -10.49
CA LEU A 40 -6.58 -11.67 -9.43
C LEU A 40 -5.91 -10.61 -8.56
N ARG A 41 -5.34 -9.57 -9.19
CA ARG A 41 -4.62 -8.51 -8.47
C ARG A 41 -5.56 -7.65 -7.61
N GLU A 42 -6.72 -7.28 -8.14
CA GLU A 42 -7.69 -6.47 -7.39
C GLU A 42 -8.32 -7.27 -6.26
N ASN A 43 -8.74 -8.51 -6.49
CA ASN A 43 -9.33 -9.35 -5.44
C ASN A 43 -8.32 -9.71 -4.36
N ALA A 44 -7.06 -10.05 -4.73
CA ALA A 44 -6.01 -10.28 -3.74
C ALA A 44 -5.74 -9.04 -2.87
N ALA A 45 -5.75 -7.85 -3.47
CA ALA A 45 -5.56 -6.61 -2.71
C ALA A 45 -6.74 -6.32 -1.79
N LEU A 46 -7.98 -6.42 -2.29
CA LEU A 46 -9.20 -6.20 -1.52
C LEU A 46 -9.26 -7.11 -0.29
N LEU A 47 -9.13 -8.43 -0.51
CA LEU A 47 -9.24 -9.43 0.54
C LEU A 47 -8.12 -9.26 1.58
N ALA A 48 -6.90 -8.96 1.14
CA ALA A 48 -5.80 -8.65 2.06
C ALA A 48 -6.08 -7.43 2.94
N VAL A 49 -6.68 -6.37 2.38
CA VAL A 49 -7.05 -5.17 3.15
C VAL A 49 -8.18 -5.47 4.12
N LEU A 50 -9.24 -6.16 3.68
CA LEU A 50 -10.34 -6.60 4.55
C LEU A 50 -9.83 -7.40 5.75
N GLY A 51 -8.91 -8.35 5.50
CA GLY A 51 -8.26 -9.13 6.55
C GLY A 51 -7.39 -8.29 7.48
N ALA A 52 -6.62 -7.33 6.94
CA ALA A 52 -5.74 -6.46 7.72
C ALA A 52 -6.52 -5.52 8.65
N ILE A 53 -7.63 -4.96 8.19
CA ILE A 53 -8.48 -4.07 8.98
C ILE A 53 -9.50 -4.83 9.83
N ARG A 54 -9.50 -6.17 9.76
CA ARG A 54 -10.43 -7.08 10.45
C ARG A 54 -11.90 -6.73 10.18
N LEU A 55 -12.21 -6.31 8.95
CA LEU A 55 -13.60 -6.13 8.53
C LEU A 55 -14.15 -7.51 8.19
N CYS A 56 -14.93 -8.07 9.10
CA CYS A 56 -15.63 -9.34 8.87
C CYS A 56 -16.80 -9.10 7.89
N PRO A 57 -16.77 -9.67 6.67
CA PRO A 57 -17.92 -9.62 5.78
C PRO A 57 -19.11 -10.32 6.43
N GLU A 58 -20.34 -9.88 6.15
CA GLU A 58 -21.52 -10.62 6.61
C GLU A 58 -21.59 -12.00 5.94
N ARG A 59 -22.31 -12.93 6.58
CA ARG A 59 -22.57 -14.25 5.98
C ARG A 59 -23.16 -14.06 4.57
N GLY A 60 -22.60 -14.77 3.60
CA GLY A 60 -23.04 -14.70 2.21
C GLY A 60 -22.27 -13.73 1.32
N MET A 61 -21.51 -12.79 1.89
CA MET A 61 -20.80 -11.79 1.07
C MET A 61 -19.62 -12.37 0.28
N LEU A 62 -18.99 -13.42 0.79
CA LEU A 62 -17.88 -14.11 0.12
C LEU A 62 -18.35 -15.20 -0.85
N ASP A 63 -19.65 -15.50 -0.90
CA ASP A 63 -20.22 -16.55 -1.75
C ASP A 63 -19.98 -16.24 -3.24
N LEU A 64 -19.82 -14.96 -3.59
CA LEU A 64 -19.43 -14.51 -4.93
C LEU A 64 -18.07 -15.07 -5.39
N HIS A 65 -17.21 -15.46 -4.44
CA HIS A 65 -15.91 -16.08 -4.70
C HIS A 65 -15.95 -17.62 -4.68
N GLU A 66 -17.06 -18.26 -4.28
CA GLU A 66 -17.16 -19.73 -4.21
C GLU A 66 -16.84 -20.42 -5.55
N PRO A 67 -17.38 -19.98 -6.70
CA PRO A 67 -17.04 -20.61 -7.98
C PRO A 67 -15.53 -20.53 -8.27
N PHE A 68 -14.87 -19.47 -7.79
CA PHE A 68 -13.43 -19.29 -8.00
C PHE A 68 -12.65 -20.20 -7.08
N HIS A 69 -12.99 -20.20 -5.79
CA HIS A 69 -12.40 -21.07 -4.77
C HIS A 69 -12.51 -22.55 -5.16
N ALA A 70 -13.65 -22.97 -5.72
CA ALA A 70 -13.88 -24.34 -6.17
C ALA A 70 -12.93 -24.80 -7.30
N THR A 71 -12.39 -23.87 -8.09
CA THR A 71 -11.51 -24.17 -9.25
C THR A 71 -10.02 -23.92 -8.99
N LEU A 72 -9.64 -23.58 -7.75
CA LEU A 72 -8.29 -23.14 -7.41
C LEU A 72 -7.22 -24.20 -7.69
N GLU A 73 -7.46 -25.48 -7.42
CA GLU A 73 -6.49 -26.54 -7.65
C GLU A 73 -6.15 -26.68 -9.13
N GLN A 74 -7.18 -26.67 -9.99
CA GLN A 74 -7.01 -26.73 -11.44
C GLN A 74 -6.24 -25.51 -11.94
N ARG A 75 -6.59 -24.32 -11.47
CA ARG A 75 -5.93 -23.07 -11.85
C ARG A 75 -4.48 -23.04 -11.40
N LEU A 76 -4.20 -23.49 -10.18
CA LEU A 76 -2.85 -23.51 -9.65
C LEU A 76 -1.96 -24.50 -10.40
N GLY A 77 -2.50 -25.68 -10.74
CA GLY A 77 -1.80 -26.67 -11.56
C GLY A 77 -1.50 -26.18 -12.98
N PHE A 78 -2.41 -25.41 -13.59
CA PHE A 78 -2.22 -24.89 -14.94
C PHE A 78 -1.40 -23.60 -15.00
N PHE A 79 -1.52 -22.71 -13.99
CA PHE A 79 -0.84 -21.42 -13.92
C PHE A 79 0.06 -21.30 -12.66
N PRO A 80 1.08 -22.16 -12.49
CA PRO A 80 1.90 -22.19 -11.27
C PRO A 80 2.70 -20.90 -11.05
N HIS A 81 2.97 -20.12 -12.10
CA HIS A 81 3.64 -18.81 -11.99
C HIS A 81 2.78 -17.75 -11.27
N HIS A 82 1.46 -17.96 -11.16
CA HIS A 82 0.55 -17.08 -10.41
C HIS A 82 0.25 -17.59 -8.98
N TYR A 83 0.96 -18.62 -8.50
CA TYR A 83 0.65 -19.29 -7.23
C TYR A 83 0.49 -18.32 -6.06
N ARG A 84 1.34 -17.29 -5.97
CA ARG A 84 1.32 -16.33 -4.87
C ARG A 84 0.03 -15.52 -4.79
N LEU A 85 -0.56 -15.16 -5.94
CA LEU A 85 -1.86 -14.48 -6.00
C LEU A 85 -3.01 -15.45 -5.70
N LEU A 86 -3.00 -16.61 -6.35
CA LEU A 86 -4.04 -17.64 -6.17
C LEU A 86 -4.11 -18.11 -4.71
N LEU A 87 -2.95 -18.40 -4.11
CA LEU A 87 -2.83 -18.82 -2.72
C LEU A 87 -3.20 -17.68 -1.76
N SER A 88 -2.79 -16.43 -2.01
CA SER A 88 -3.21 -15.30 -1.18
C SER A 88 -4.72 -15.17 -1.15
N ILE A 89 -5.39 -15.22 -2.30
CA ILE A 89 -6.86 -15.16 -2.38
C ILE A 89 -7.49 -16.31 -1.60
N CYS A 90 -7.02 -17.54 -1.82
CA CYS A 90 -7.54 -18.72 -1.11
C CYS A 90 -7.45 -18.57 0.42
N LEU A 91 -6.26 -18.22 0.91
CA LEU A 91 -6.01 -18.09 2.34
C LEU A 91 -6.80 -16.91 2.93
N ASP A 92 -6.91 -15.79 2.21
CA ASP A 92 -7.66 -14.62 2.68
C ASP A 92 -9.17 -14.89 2.70
N LEU A 93 -9.73 -15.62 1.72
CA LEU A 93 -11.13 -16.05 1.74
C LEU A 93 -11.43 -16.94 2.95
N GLU A 94 -10.61 -17.97 3.17
CA GLU A 94 -10.77 -18.90 4.29
C GLU A 94 -10.62 -18.18 5.65
N ASP A 95 -9.60 -17.34 5.79
CA ASP A 95 -9.36 -16.57 7.02
C ASP A 95 -10.48 -15.53 7.28
N LEU A 96 -11.15 -15.03 6.23
CA LEU A 96 -12.30 -14.12 6.34
C LEU A 96 -13.63 -14.86 6.59
N GLY A 97 -13.63 -16.20 6.55
CA GLY A 97 -14.77 -17.02 6.96
C GLY A 97 -15.45 -17.82 5.86
N LEU A 98 -14.90 -17.86 4.63
CA LEU A 98 -15.39 -18.79 3.60
C LEU A 98 -15.05 -20.24 4.01
N PRO A 99 -16.01 -21.17 4.09
CA PRO A 99 -15.74 -22.55 4.48
C PRO A 99 -14.78 -23.26 3.52
N GLY A 100 -13.78 -23.95 4.08
CA GLY A 100 -12.85 -24.76 3.28
C GLY A 100 -11.50 -24.93 3.97
N ASN A 101 -10.69 -25.82 3.41
CA ASN A 101 -9.31 -26.08 3.83
C ASN A 101 -8.34 -26.23 2.64
N LYS A 102 -8.76 -25.74 1.46
CA LYS A 102 -7.93 -25.81 0.24
C LYS A 102 -6.63 -25.06 0.44
N GLY A 103 -6.64 -23.95 1.17
CA GLY A 103 -5.45 -23.13 1.42
C GLY A 103 -4.31 -23.91 2.09
N GLU A 104 -4.64 -24.83 3.01
CA GLU A 104 -3.64 -25.71 3.62
C GLU A 104 -3.07 -26.72 2.61
N VAL A 105 -3.92 -27.38 1.84
CA VAL A 105 -3.51 -28.36 0.83
C VAL A 105 -2.64 -27.70 -0.26
N LEU A 106 -3.07 -26.54 -0.74
CA LEU A 106 -2.36 -25.78 -1.78
C LEU A 106 -1.03 -25.21 -1.27
N ALA A 107 -0.96 -24.81 0.01
CA ALA A 107 0.29 -24.39 0.63
C ALA A 107 1.31 -25.54 0.69
N HIS A 108 0.89 -26.73 1.12
CA HIS A 108 1.75 -27.92 1.12
C HIS A 108 2.20 -28.32 -0.29
N TRP A 109 1.30 -28.23 -1.27
CA TRP A 109 1.65 -28.48 -2.67
C TRP A 109 2.69 -27.47 -3.17
N ALA A 110 2.50 -26.16 -2.94
CA ALA A 110 3.42 -25.12 -3.38
C ALA A 110 4.82 -25.27 -2.76
N ALA A 111 4.89 -25.67 -1.49
CA ALA A 111 6.15 -25.98 -0.82
C ALA A 111 6.83 -27.21 -1.41
N ARG A 112 6.10 -28.31 -1.64
CA ARG A 112 6.64 -29.54 -2.24
C ARG A 112 7.19 -29.32 -3.66
N GLU A 113 6.53 -28.49 -4.46
CA GLU A 113 6.96 -28.18 -5.82
C GLU A 113 8.15 -27.19 -5.91
N GLY A 114 8.63 -26.69 -4.76
CA GLY A 114 9.72 -25.71 -4.72
C GLY A 114 9.39 -24.42 -5.45
N LEU A 115 8.14 -23.94 -5.35
CA LEU A 115 7.72 -22.73 -6.10
C LEU A 115 8.42 -21.46 -5.59
N VAL A 116 8.79 -21.44 -4.30
CA VAL A 116 9.47 -20.30 -3.69
C VAL A 116 10.90 -20.13 -4.21
N ASP A 117 11.59 -21.22 -4.54
CA ASP A 117 12.95 -21.19 -5.10
C ASP A 117 13.01 -20.48 -6.46
N ARG A 118 11.87 -20.46 -7.18
CA ARG A 118 11.72 -19.84 -8.50
C ARG A 118 11.46 -18.33 -8.43
N GLU A 119 11.31 -17.76 -7.24
CA GLU A 119 11.06 -16.33 -7.08
C GLU A 119 12.27 -15.49 -7.46
N LEU A 120 12.03 -14.40 -8.20
CA LEU A 120 13.10 -13.59 -8.81
C LEU A 120 13.78 -12.62 -7.82
N SER A 121 13.22 -12.43 -6.63
CA SER A 121 13.72 -11.43 -5.69
C SER A 121 13.45 -11.81 -4.24
N ASP A 122 14.26 -11.29 -3.32
CA ASP A 122 14.08 -11.50 -1.89
C ASP A 122 12.74 -10.94 -1.39
N LEU A 123 12.23 -9.85 -1.97
CA LEU A 123 10.87 -9.37 -1.65
C LEU A 123 9.81 -10.42 -2.01
N HIS A 124 9.94 -11.08 -3.15
CA HIS A 124 8.99 -12.11 -3.54
C HIS A 124 9.14 -13.39 -2.72
N ARG A 125 10.38 -13.80 -2.40
CA ARG A 125 10.65 -14.90 -1.48
C ARG A 125 10.06 -14.64 -0.09
N LEU A 126 10.26 -13.44 0.45
CA LEU A 126 9.66 -13.00 1.71
C LEU A 126 8.13 -13.05 1.66
N ALA A 127 7.54 -12.57 0.57
CA ALA A 127 6.09 -12.62 0.38
C ALA A 127 5.55 -14.06 0.34
N ALA A 128 6.27 -14.97 -0.32
CA ALA A 128 5.91 -16.38 -0.41
C ALA A 128 6.08 -17.10 0.94
N GLN A 129 7.19 -16.88 1.63
CA GLN A 129 7.43 -17.36 3.00
C GLN A 129 6.32 -16.89 3.95
N ALA A 130 5.99 -15.60 3.93
CA ALA A 130 4.91 -15.05 4.75
C ALA A 130 3.55 -15.69 4.47
N LEU A 131 3.26 -16.10 3.22
CA LEU A 131 2.02 -16.80 2.90
C LEU A 131 2.01 -18.24 3.43
N LEU A 132 3.10 -18.99 3.23
CA LEU A 132 3.18 -20.39 3.61
C LEU A 132 3.25 -20.57 5.13
N LEU A 133 3.90 -19.63 5.84
CA LEU A 133 3.91 -19.60 7.31
C LEU A 133 2.51 -19.44 7.92
N ARG A 134 1.51 -18.90 7.20
CA ARG A 134 0.11 -18.86 7.67
C ARG A 134 -0.51 -20.24 7.89
N ARG A 135 0.11 -21.28 7.34
CA ARG A 135 -0.27 -22.69 7.53
C ARG A 135 0.87 -23.48 8.19
N GLY A 136 1.81 -22.80 8.85
CA GLY A 136 2.90 -23.42 9.61
C GLY A 136 4.01 -24.03 8.76
N ILE A 137 4.08 -23.69 7.46
CA ILE A 137 5.07 -24.24 6.53
C ILE A 137 6.17 -23.21 6.34
N ASP A 138 7.41 -23.59 6.68
CA ASP A 138 8.59 -22.83 6.28
C ASP A 138 9.09 -23.37 4.92
N PRO A 139 8.94 -22.61 3.82
CA PRO A 139 9.38 -23.04 2.50
C PRO A 139 10.88 -22.87 2.25
N LEU A 140 11.61 -22.17 3.13
CA LEU A 140 13.01 -21.85 2.95
C LEU A 140 13.83 -22.18 4.21
N PRO A 141 13.74 -23.41 4.75
CA PRO A 141 14.42 -23.76 6.01
C PRO A 141 15.94 -23.62 5.94
N GLU A 142 16.50 -23.71 4.73
CA GLU A 142 17.95 -23.58 4.48
C GLU A 142 18.39 -22.12 4.20
N ASP A 143 17.48 -21.18 3.93
CA ASP A 143 17.82 -19.75 3.70
C ASP A 143 17.59 -18.93 4.97
N GLY A 144 18.46 -19.14 5.97
CA GLY A 144 18.46 -18.34 7.20
C GLY A 144 18.80 -16.86 7.01
N GLY A 145 19.26 -16.45 5.81
CA GLY A 145 19.71 -15.08 5.54
C GLY A 145 18.66 -14.20 4.84
N LEU A 146 17.51 -14.74 4.42
CA LEU A 146 16.50 -13.96 3.68
C LEU A 146 16.04 -12.73 4.46
N GLU A 147 15.70 -12.91 5.73
CA GLU A 147 15.24 -11.82 6.59
C GLU A 147 16.32 -10.76 6.79
N ASP A 148 17.58 -11.16 6.99
CA ASP A 148 18.71 -10.25 7.13
C ASP A 148 18.92 -9.40 5.87
N ARG A 149 18.81 -10.00 4.68
CA ARG A 149 18.97 -9.27 3.41
C ARG A 149 17.88 -8.23 3.21
N VAL A 150 16.61 -8.55 3.50
CA VAL A 150 15.51 -7.58 3.37
C VAL A 150 15.57 -6.50 4.45
N ARG A 151 16.01 -6.84 5.67
CA ARG A 151 16.27 -5.87 6.75
C ARG A 151 17.38 -4.91 6.38
N ALA A 152 18.51 -5.43 5.88
CA ALA A 152 19.62 -4.62 5.38
C ALA A 152 19.23 -3.72 4.21
N PHE A 153 18.24 -4.09 3.39
CA PHE A 153 17.69 -3.21 2.35
C PHE A 153 16.89 -2.05 2.95
N ILE A 154 15.96 -2.34 3.87
CA ILE A 154 15.10 -1.29 4.47
C ILE A 154 15.86 -0.36 5.42
N ASP A 155 17.02 -0.76 5.94
CA ASP A 155 17.86 0.08 6.80
C ASP A 155 18.69 1.12 6.04
N ARG A 156 18.72 1.09 4.70
CA ARG A 156 19.48 2.04 3.87
C ARG A 156 18.72 3.35 3.64
N SER A 157 18.51 4.15 4.69
CA SER A 157 17.72 5.38 4.63
C SER A 157 18.11 6.35 3.51
N HIS A 158 19.39 6.45 3.16
CA HIS A 158 19.88 7.28 2.06
C HIS A 158 19.30 6.86 0.68
N ALA A 159 19.04 5.57 0.47
CA ALA A 159 18.45 5.08 -0.79
C ALA A 159 17.00 5.56 -0.96
N PHE A 160 16.30 5.78 0.15
CA PHE A 160 14.91 6.24 0.17
C PHE A 160 14.76 7.76 0.19
N ALA A 161 15.87 8.51 0.15
CA ALA A 161 15.86 9.95 -0.14
C ALA A 161 15.87 10.24 -1.66
N LEU A 162 16.10 9.22 -2.49
CA LEU A 162 16.05 9.33 -3.95
C LEU A 162 14.62 9.09 -4.44
N PRO A 163 14.12 9.85 -5.43
CA PRO A 163 12.77 9.70 -5.99
C PRO A 163 12.66 8.41 -6.82
N ASP A 164 12.65 7.27 -6.13
CA ASP A 164 12.43 5.94 -6.66
C ASP A 164 11.18 5.35 -5.98
N ALA A 165 10.03 5.57 -6.62
CA ALA A 165 8.75 5.05 -6.15
C ALA A 165 8.73 3.50 -6.11
N ARG A 166 9.56 2.81 -6.91
CA ARG A 166 9.64 1.35 -6.87
C ARG A 166 10.35 0.89 -5.60
N ALA A 167 11.48 1.49 -5.25
CA ALA A 167 12.19 1.21 -4.01
C ALA A 167 11.31 1.50 -2.78
N ALA A 168 10.64 2.66 -2.76
CA ALA A 168 9.73 3.03 -1.68
C ALA A 168 8.57 2.02 -1.52
N ARG A 169 8.00 1.53 -2.62
CA ARG A 169 6.96 0.48 -2.58
C ARG A 169 7.52 -0.88 -2.16
N CYS A 170 8.78 -1.19 -2.47
CA CYS A 170 9.44 -2.40 -1.95
C CYS A 170 9.62 -2.30 -0.43
N LEU A 171 10.06 -1.15 0.09
CA LEU A 171 10.19 -0.88 1.52
C LEU A 171 8.86 -1.12 2.26
N THR A 172 7.77 -0.49 1.83
CA THR A 172 6.48 -0.64 2.51
C THR A 172 5.98 -2.09 2.47
N ARG A 173 6.15 -2.79 1.34
CA ARG A 173 5.79 -4.22 1.21
C ARG A 173 6.60 -5.14 2.12
N ILE A 174 7.89 -4.88 2.31
CA ILE A 174 8.71 -5.64 3.26
C ILE A 174 8.11 -5.51 4.66
N VAL A 175 7.78 -4.29 5.10
CA VAL A 175 7.14 -4.06 6.40
C VAL A 175 5.79 -4.77 6.51
N LEU A 176 4.97 -4.74 5.46
CA LEU A 176 3.69 -5.47 5.41
C LEU A 176 3.87 -6.99 5.57
N HIS A 177 4.91 -7.58 4.96
CA HIS A 177 5.19 -9.00 5.09
C HIS A 177 5.79 -9.35 6.46
N LEU A 178 6.76 -8.57 6.95
CA LEU A 178 7.37 -8.77 8.27
C LEU A 178 6.34 -8.70 9.40
N SER A 179 5.39 -7.77 9.32
CA SER A 179 4.31 -7.60 10.30
C SER A 179 3.17 -8.62 10.15
N ALA A 180 3.21 -9.49 9.14
CA ALA A 180 2.06 -10.31 8.72
C ALA A 180 0.78 -9.46 8.59
N ARG A 181 0.92 -8.25 8.01
CA ARG A 181 -0.11 -7.22 7.86
C ARG A 181 -0.79 -6.83 9.18
N GLY A 182 0.00 -6.70 10.25
CA GLY A 182 -0.47 -6.26 11.57
C GLY A 182 -0.86 -7.36 12.54
N ARG A 183 -0.53 -8.62 12.23
CA ARG A 183 -0.70 -9.74 13.17
C ARG A 183 0.46 -9.87 14.16
N ARG A 184 1.62 -9.29 13.85
CA ARG A 184 2.80 -9.24 14.73
C ARG A 184 3.58 -7.94 14.55
N ASP A 185 4.37 -7.60 15.55
CA ASP A 185 5.35 -6.53 15.47
C ASP A 185 6.46 -6.91 14.47
N PRO A 186 6.74 -6.10 13.43
CA PRO A 186 7.84 -6.36 12.50
C PRO A 186 9.23 -6.11 13.10
N GLY A 187 9.35 -5.46 14.27
CA GLY A 187 10.62 -5.15 14.91
C GLY A 187 11.50 -4.26 14.04
N LEU A 188 10.99 -3.08 13.65
CA LEU A 188 11.74 -2.16 12.79
C LEU A 188 12.91 -1.53 13.55
N SER A 189 14.05 -1.44 12.88
CA SER A 189 15.19 -0.68 13.39
C SER A 189 14.90 0.84 13.32
N PRO A 190 15.62 1.67 14.08
CA PRO A 190 15.57 3.13 13.89
C PRO A 190 15.94 3.57 12.47
N ALA A 191 16.79 2.81 11.77
CA ALA A 191 17.17 3.11 10.39
C ALA A 191 16.02 2.83 9.41
N ALA A 192 15.29 1.74 9.58
CA ALA A 192 14.07 1.46 8.83
C ALA A 192 12.98 2.51 9.08
N GLY A 193 12.86 3.02 10.31
CA GLY A 193 11.99 4.16 10.64
C GLY A 193 12.34 5.40 9.80
N ARG A 194 13.62 5.77 9.76
CA ARG A 194 14.10 6.88 8.90
C ARG A 194 13.88 6.64 7.42
N SER A 195 14.05 5.41 6.94
CA SER A 195 13.73 5.03 5.55
C SER A 195 12.26 5.27 5.21
N LEU A 196 11.35 4.92 6.12
CA LEU A 196 9.92 5.19 5.96
C LEU A 196 9.64 6.70 5.98
N GLU A 197 10.29 7.46 6.86
CA GLU A 197 10.16 8.92 6.86
C GLU A 197 10.62 9.56 5.54
N HIS A 198 11.78 9.17 5.02
CA HIS A 198 12.28 9.66 3.73
C HIS A 198 11.35 9.30 2.57
N ALA A 199 10.87 8.05 2.52
CA ALA A 199 9.90 7.61 1.52
C ALA A 199 8.57 8.38 1.64
N GLY A 200 8.14 8.68 2.87
CA GLY A 200 6.96 9.50 3.14
C GLY A 200 7.10 10.94 2.68
N LEU A 201 8.26 11.57 2.93
CA LEU A 201 8.58 12.90 2.42
C LEU A 201 8.54 12.94 0.89
N LEU A 202 9.13 11.95 0.20
CA LEU A 202 9.03 11.84 -1.25
C LEU A 202 7.57 11.71 -1.73
N ALA A 203 6.81 10.80 -1.13
CA ALA A 203 5.41 10.59 -1.50
C ALA A 203 4.56 11.85 -1.29
N TYR A 204 4.80 12.57 -0.18
CA TYR A 204 4.13 13.82 0.12
C TYR A 204 4.53 14.92 -0.87
N LEU A 205 5.83 15.11 -1.14
CA LEU A 205 6.31 16.09 -2.12
C LEU A 205 5.89 15.78 -3.56
N ASP A 206 5.66 14.51 -3.90
CA ASP A 206 5.14 14.09 -5.22
C ASP A 206 3.61 14.15 -5.29
N GLN A 207 2.94 14.27 -4.14
CA GLN A 207 1.48 14.14 -3.99
C GLN A 207 0.97 12.73 -4.40
N ASP A 208 1.78 11.69 -4.22
CA ASP A 208 1.41 10.28 -4.42
C ASP A 208 0.68 9.75 -3.18
N ALA A 209 -0.65 9.80 -3.21
CA ALA A 209 -1.48 9.38 -2.07
C ALA A 209 -1.42 7.88 -1.81
N ALA A 210 -1.27 7.06 -2.85
CA ALA A 210 -1.18 5.61 -2.69
C ALA A 210 0.10 5.23 -1.95
N LEU A 211 1.23 5.80 -2.36
CA LEU A 211 2.51 5.55 -1.69
C LEU A 211 2.53 6.13 -0.28
N LEU A 212 2.01 7.34 -0.08
CA LEU A 212 1.97 7.93 1.26
C LEU A 212 1.07 7.12 2.20
N ALA A 213 -0.06 6.61 1.72
CA ALA A 213 -0.90 5.69 2.48
C ALA A 213 -0.15 4.41 2.87
N GLU A 214 0.56 3.78 1.92
CA GLU A 214 1.41 2.60 2.21
C GLU A 214 2.48 2.92 3.26
N VAL A 215 3.10 4.10 3.23
CA VAL A 215 4.09 4.54 4.24
C VAL A 215 3.43 4.75 5.60
N CYS A 216 2.30 5.46 5.68
CA CYS A 216 1.58 5.67 6.94
C CYS A 216 1.14 4.34 7.58
N ILE A 217 0.68 3.38 6.77
CA ILE A 217 0.36 2.02 7.22
C ILE A 217 1.62 1.34 7.77
N ALA A 218 2.73 1.37 7.04
CA ALA A 218 3.98 0.76 7.46
C ALA A 218 4.55 1.36 8.76
N LEU A 219 4.48 2.68 8.93
CA LEU A 219 4.86 3.37 10.17
C LEU A 219 4.03 2.83 11.35
N ARG A 220 2.70 2.82 11.22
CA ARG A 220 1.81 2.32 12.28
C ARG A 220 2.06 0.85 12.63
N LEU A 221 2.33 0.01 11.63
CA LEU A 221 2.67 -1.40 11.83
C LEU A 221 3.99 -1.58 12.58
N GLY A 222 4.95 -0.66 12.41
CA GLY A 222 6.20 -0.60 13.17
C GLY A 222 6.09 0.12 14.51
N GLY A 223 4.89 0.46 14.98
CA GLY A 223 4.68 1.20 16.24
C GLY A 223 5.10 2.68 16.18
N LEU A 224 5.28 3.24 14.98
CA LEU A 224 5.61 4.64 14.77
C LEU A 224 4.37 5.44 14.37
N ASP A 225 4.31 6.69 14.81
CA ASP A 225 3.21 7.59 14.45
C ASP A 225 3.51 8.31 13.13
N PRO A 226 2.62 8.22 12.12
CA PRO A 226 2.73 9.04 10.92
C PRO A 226 2.60 10.54 11.25
N PRO A 227 3.37 11.42 10.59
CA PRO A 227 3.22 12.87 10.72
C PRO A 227 1.77 13.35 10.52
N PRO A 228 1.22 14.19 11.43
CA PRO A 228 -0.16 14.67 11.34
C PRO A 228 -0.48 15.40 10.03
N ALA A 229 0.51 16.09 9.44
CA ALA A 229 0.36 16.75 8.15
C ALA A 229 0.02 15.77 7.02
N TRP A 230 0.66 14.60 7.01
CA TRP A 230 0.46 13.55 6.01
C TRP A 230 -0.93 12.92 6.16
N GLU A 231 -1.33 12.63 7.39
CA GLU A 231 -2.68 12.09 7.65
C GLU A 231 -3.77 13.11 7.33
N GLY A 232 -3.57 14.37 7.71
CA GLY A 232 -4.47 15.46 7.39
C GLY A 232 -4.67 15.62 5.88
N TRP A 233 -3.60 15.47 5.11
CA TRP A 233 -3.67 15.47 3.65
C TRP A 233 -4.36 14.20 3.11
N LEU A 234 -4.01 13.01 3.59
CA LEU A 234 -4.66 11.75 3.17
C LEU A 234 -6.16 11.76 3.44
N ILE A 235 -6.63 12.36 4.54
CA ILE A 235 -8.07 12.52 4.81
C ILE A 235 -8.76 13.30 3.69
N ARG A 236 -8.16 14.43 3.27
CA ARG A 236 -8.71 15.26 2.18
C ARG A 236 -8.68 14.52 0.84
N GLU A 237 -7.58 13.84 0.54
CA GLU A 237 -7.45 13.06 -0.69
C GLU A 237 -8.41 11.86 -0.71
N THR A 238 -8.65 11.22 0.44
CA THR A 238 -9.61 10.13 0.56
C THR A 238 -11.04 10.62 0.34
N ALA A 239 -11.38 11.80 0.84
CA ALA A 239 -12.69 12.41 0.61
C ALA A 239 -12.90 12.89 -0.85
N ALA A 240 -11.83 13.00 -1.64
CA ALA A 240 -11.87 13.42 -3.03
C ALA A 240 -12.14 12.27 -4.02
N PHE A 241 -12.25 11.03 -3.53
CA PHE A 241 -12.67 9.90 -4.37
C PHE A 241 -14.17 9.98 -4.66
N ALA A 242 -14.53 9.67 -5.89
CA ALA A 242 -15.90 9.50 -6.33
C ALA A 242 -16.03 8.14 -7.04
N PRO A 243 -16.54 7.11 -6.33
CA PRO A 243 -17.03 5.90 -6.98
C PRO A 243 -18.21 6.25 -7.87
N GLY A 244 -18.20 5.79 -9.13
CA GLY A 244 -19.22 6.19 -10.08
C GLY A 244 -19.12 5.48 -11.41
N ASP A 245 -19.95 5.92 -12.36
CA ASP A 245 -19.97 5.38 -13.71
C ASP A 245 -18.68 5.67 -14.48
N ARG A 246 -18.35 4.72 -15.36
CA ARG A 246 -17.14 4.70 -16.18
C ARG A 246 -16.99 6.00 -16.97
N ALA A 247 -15.78 6.56 -17.02
CA ALA A 247 -15.40 7.51 -18.05
C ALA A 247 -14.58 6.79 -19.11
N SER A 248 -14.49 7.47 -20.24
CA SER A 248 -14.04 7.06 -21.57
C SER A 248 -12.66 6.40 -21.69
N GLY A 249 -11.98 6.00 -20.60
CA GLY A 249 -10.60 5.46 -20.59
C GLY A 249 -10.44 3.97 -20.22
N GLY A 250 -11.51 3.25 -19.88
CA GLY A 250 -11.43 1.83 -19.51
C GLY A 250 -10.91 1.55 -18.10
N TRP A 251 -10.80 0.28 -17.73
CA TRP A 251 -10.50 -0.19 -16.35
C TRP A 251 -9.01 -0.15 -15.97
N HIS A 252 -8.13 -0.10 -16.97
CA HIS A 252 -6.69 -0.26 -16.78
C HIS A 252 -5.97 1.03 -16.34
N GLY A 253 -6.73 2.00 -15.81
CA GLY A 253 -6.21 3.31 -15.42
C GLY A 253 -7.11 4.11 -14.49
N ASP A 254 -7.99 3.46 -13.74
CA ASP A 254 -8.74 4.11 -12.67
C ASP A 254 -7.97 4.09 -11.34
N ASP A 255 -8.41 4.88 -10.36
CA ASP A 255 -7.69 5.07 -9.09
C ASP A 255 -8.10 4.03 -8.03
N TYR A 256 -8.54 2.82 -8.41
CA TYR A 256 -9.04 1.81 -7.46
C TYR A 256 -8.00 1.42 -6.40
N ARG A 257 -6.74 1.22 -6.81
CA ARG A 257 -5.68 0.86 -5.85
C ARG A 257 -5.43 1.99 -4.87
N ASP A 258 -5.40 3.24 -5.34
CA ASP A 258 -5.25 4.42 -4.48
C ASP A 258 -6.43 4.50 -3.50
N TYR A 259 -7.65 4.31 -3.98
CA TYR A 259 -8.85 4.25 -3.16
C TYR A 259 -8.73 3.22 -2.03
N LEU A 260 -8.30 2.01 -2.37
CA LEU A 260 -8.15 0.92 -1.42
C LEU A 260 -7.09 1.23 -0.35
N LEU A 261 -5.91 1.72 -0.76
CA LEU A 261 -4.80 2.03 0.15
C LEU A 261 -5.13 3.22 1.07
N CYS A 262 -5.74 4.27 0.52
CA CYS A 262 -6.17 5.43 1.30
C CYS A 262 -7.22 5.02 2.35
N ASN A 263 -8.19 4.19 1.98
CA ASN A 263 -9.18 3.68 2.93
C ASN A 263 -8.57 2.73 3.97
N TRP A 264 -7.56 1.92 3.61
CA TRP A 264 -6.81 1.15 4.59
C TRP A 264 -6.10 2.07 5.59
N ALA A 265 -5.42 3.13 5.13
CA ALA A 265 -4.80 4.10 6.02
C ALA A 265 -5.82 4.80 6.94
N MET A 266 -7.04 5.09 6.46
CA MET A 266 -8.13 5.60 7.31
C MET A 266 -8.50 4.60 8.41
N ALA A 267 -8.71 3.33 8.07
CA ALA A 267 -9.01 2.30 9.06
C ALA A 267 -7.88 2.12 10.08
N SER A 268 -6.63 2.08 9.61
CA SER A 268 -5.44 1.93 10.46
C SER A 268 -5.20 3.12 11.40
N SER A 269 -5.73 4.31 11.08
CA SER A 269 -5.72 5.49 11.96
C SER A 269 -6.96 5.59 12.87
N GLY A 270 -7.78 4.54 12.93
CA GLY A 270 -9.01 4.52 13.73
C GLY A 270 -10.15 5.36 13.15
N ARG A 271 -10.02 5.81 11.89
CA ARG A 271 -11.03 6.59 11.18
C ARG A 271 -11.96 5.66 10.41
N ARG A 272 -13.10 6.22 10.00
CA ARG A 272 -14.05 5.49 9.16
C ARG A 272 -13.46 5.30 7.77
N ALA A 273 -13.32 4.04 7.36
CA ALA A 273 -12.96 3.64 6.00
C ALA A 273 -14.19 3.21 5.20
N PHE A 274 -14.06 3.20 3.87
CA PHE A 274 -15.07 2.77 2.89
C PHE A 274 -16.43 3.44 3.13
N ALA A 275 -16.39 4.76 3.33
CA ALA A 275 -17.56 5.56 3.68
C ALA A 275 -18.40 5.98 2.47
N ASP A 276 -17.95 5.71 1.25
CA ASP A 276 -18.63 6.09 0.02
C ASP A 276 -19.79 5.14 -0.31
N ASP A 277 -20.83 5.66 -0.95
CA ASP A 277 -21.87 4.82 -1.53
C ASP A 277 -21.38 4.34 -2.91
N ILE A 278 -21.17 3.02 -3.04
CA ILE A 278 -20.70 2.40 -4.28
C ILE A 278 -21.93 2.03 -5.11
N PRO A 279 -22.07 2.52 -6.36
CA PRO A 279 -23.20 2.17 -7.21
C PRO A 279 -23.17 0.67 -7.56
N PRO A 280 -24.35 0.03 -7.71
CA PRO A 280 -24.42 -1.38 -8.06
C PRO A 280 -23.79 -1.64 -9.44
N GLY A 281 -23.14 -2.80 -9.58
CA GLY A 281 -22.50 -3.22 -10.81
C GLY A 281 -21.12 -2.61 -11.05
N ARG A 282 -20.87 -2.17 -12.29
CA ARG A 282 -19.55 -1.78 -12.79
C ARG A 282 -19.15 -0.37 -12.35
N ALA A 283 -18.65 -0.22 -11.13
CA ALA A 283 -18.16 1.06 -10.62
C ALA A 283 -16.67 1.30 -10.90
N GLY A 284 -16.34 2.47 -11.44
CA GLY A 284 -14.98 2.99 -11.54
C GLY A 284 -14.65 3.92 -10.36
N PHE A 285 -13.36 4.05 -10.04
CA PHE A 285 -12.88 4.91 -8.96
C PHE A 285 -12.05 6.06 -9.54
N ARG A 286 -12.40 7.30 -9.22
CA ARG A 286 -11.57 8.46 -9.58
C ARG A 286 -11.37 9.38 -8.43
N ARG A 287 -10.17 9.94 -8.36
CA ARG A 287 -9.84 11.05 -7.48
C ARG A 287 -9.71 12.32 -8.30
N VAL A 288 -10.35 13.40 -7.86
CA VAL A 288 -10.14 14.72 -8.45
C VAL A 288 -8.74 15.21 -8.06
N ARG A 289 -7.82 15.29 -9.02
CA ARG A 289 -6.44 15.72 -8.78
C ARG A 289 -6.32 17.23 -8.96
N VAL A 290 -5.82 17.92 -7.93
CA VAL A 290 -5.80 19.40 -7.91
C VAL A 290 -4.51 19.99 -8.52
N ALA A 291 -3.37 19.30 -8.50
CA ALA A 291 -2.14 19.59 -9.28
C ALA A 291 -1.02 18.58 -8.94
N ALA A 292 0.08 18.58 -9.70
CA ALA A 292 1.31 17.86 -9.36
C ALA A 292 2.06 18.51 -8.17
N GLY A 293 2.83 17.72 -7.43
CA GLY A 293 3.65 18.21 -6.32
C GLY A 293 4.98 18.87 -6.75
N PRO A 294 5.69 19.56 -5.83
CA PRO A 294 6.94 20.26 -6.13
C PRO A 294 8.13 19.35 -6.45
N LEU A 295 8.07 18.04 -6.17
CA LEU A 295 9.22 17.12 -6.24
C LEU A 295 9.96 17.16 -7.59
N ARG A 296 9.21 17.22 -8.70
CA ARG A 296 9.78 17.30 -10.05
C ARG A 296 10.53 18.61 -10.27
N ALA A 297 9.92 19.74 -9.93
CA ALA A 297 10.54 21.06 -10.07
C ALA A 297 11.80 21.18 -9.21
N MET A 298 11.79 20.62 -7.99
CA MET A 298 12.97 20.54 -7.13
C MET A 298 14.08 19.71 -7.79
N SER A 299 13.74 18.54 -8.35
CA SER A 299 14.70 17.67 -9.05
C SER A 299 15.31 18.34 -10.29
N ASP A 300 14.47 19.00 -11.10
CA ASP A 300 14.88 19.71 -12.31
C ASP A 300 15.80 20.89 -11.98
N LEU A 301 15.50 21.65 -10.92
CA LEU A 301 16.36 22.74 -10.45
C LEU A 301 17.73 22.20 -10.01
N LEU A 302 17.74 21.18 -9.16
CA LEU A 302 18.98 20.58 -8.67
C LEU A 302 19.84 20.07 -9.84
N TRP A 303 19.22 19.40 -10.82
CA TRP A 303 19.91 18.96 -12.02
C TRP A 303 20.57 20.13 -12.77
N ARG A 304 19.83 21.21 -13.02
CA ARG A 304 20.34 22.41 -13.74
C ARG A 304 21.46 23.13 -12.99
N MET A 305 21.47 23.07 -11.66
CA MET A 305 22.51 23.71 -10.86
C MET A 305 23.87 23.01 -10.95
N GLY A 306 23.94 21.72 -11.33
CA GLY A 306 25.20 21.00 -11.46
C GLY A 306 26.05 21.03 -10.19
N ASP A 307 27.24 21.63 -10.26
CA ASP A 307 28.17 21.78 -9.14
C ASP A 307 27.77 22.87 -8.12
N LEU A 308 26.72 23.65 -8.39
CA LEU A 308 26.21 24.71 -7.50
C LEU A 308 25.12 24.28 -6.50
N ARG A 309 24.53 23.08 -6.63
CA ARG A 309 23.72 22.45 -5.56
C ARG A 309 24.49 22.41 -4.22
N SER A 310 23.84 22.01 -3.13
CA SER A 310 24.46 21.69 -1.85
C SER A 310 23.61 20.60 -1.19
N ASP A 311 24.20 19.78 -0.33
CA ASP A 311 23.45 18.92 0.60
C ASP A 311 22.92 19.69 1.82
N ASP A 312 23.46 20.89 2.08
CA ASP A 312 22.95 21.80 3.10
C ASP A 312 21.59 22.38 2.68
N TRP A 313 20.56 22.02 3.45
CA TRP A 313 19.21 22.51 3.27
C TRP A 313 19.10 24.02 3.45
N GLU A 314 19.74 24.62 4.45
CA GLU A 314 19.62 26.06 4.73
C GLU A 314 20.19 26.91 3.58
N VAL A 315 21.25 26.41 2.93
CA VAL A 315 21.81 27.04 1.74
C VAL A 315 20.88 26.91 0.52
N MET A 316 20.22 25.76 0.38
CA MET A 316 19.43 25.44 -0.81
C MET A 316 17.98 25.91 -0.73
N ARG A 317 17.43 26.03 0.47
CA ARG A 317 16.06 26.44 0.76
C ARG A 317 15.62 27.69 0.00
N PRO A 318 16.31 28.85 0.07
CA PRO A 318 15.88 30.05 -0.64
C PRO A 318 15.91 29.88 -2.17
N ARG A 319 16.86 29.09 -2.69
CA ARG A 319 17.00 28.84 -4.13
C ARG A 319 15.88 27.96 -4.66
N ILE A 320 15.52 26.93 -3.89
CA ILE A 320 14.42 26.03 -4.22
C ILE A 320 13.08 26.78 -4.10
N ALA A 321 12.87 27.54 -3.02
CA ALA A 321 11.65 28.30 -2.84
C ALA A 321 11.40 29.29 -4.00
N ALA A 322 12.43 30.01 -4.44
CA ALA A 322 12.35 30.95 -5.56
C ALA A 322 11.99 30.30 -6.92
N ALA A 323 12.20 28.99 -7.08
CA ALA A 323 11.91 28.25 -8.30
C ALA A 323 10.53 27.58 -8.29
N LEU A 324 9.83 27.58 -7.15
CA LEU A 324 8.51 26.96 -6.98
C LEU A 324 7.40 28.00 -7.04
N ASP A 325 6.23 27.58 -7.53
CA ASP A 325 5.00 28.35 -7.41
C ASP A 325 4.51 28.40 -5.96
N GLU A 326 3.53 29.25 -5.67
CA GLU A 326 3.01 29.46 -4.30
C GLU A 326 2.55 28.14 -3.65
N ARG A 327 1.92 27.26 -4.45
CA ARG A 327 1.48 25.95 -3.98
C ARG A 327 2.64 25.02 -3.69
N GLY A 328 3.62 24.93 -4.58
CA GLY A 328 4.83 24.14 -4.38
C GLY A 328 5.60 24.59 -3.14
N GLN A 329 5.70 25.90 -2.91
CA GLN A 329 6.28 26.47 -1.69
C GLN A 329 5.48 26.06 -0.44
N ALA A 330 4.15 26.12 -0.49
CA ALA A 330 3.31 25.71 0.64
C ALA A 330 3.45 24.20 0.96
N ILE A 331 3.48 23.34 -0.05
CA ILE A 331 3.69 21.89 0.13
C ILE A 331 5.08 21.62 0.71
N LEU A 332 6.13 22.29 0.18
CA LEU A 332 7.50 22.14 0.66
C LEU A 332 7.65 22.60 2.11
N ALA A 333 7.07 23.74 2.48
CA ALA A 333 7.09 24.24 3.85
C ALA A 333 6.37 23.30 4.83
N GLU A 334 5.26 22.68 4.40
CA GLU A 334 4.60 21.66 5.21
C GLU A 334 5.43 20.38 5.34
N ALA A 335 6.07 19.94 4.26
CA ALA A 335 6.97 18.78 4.28
C ALA A 335 8.14 19.00 5.24
N GLU A 336 8.79 20.17 5.19
CA GLU A 336 9.86 20.59 6.09
C GLU A 336 9.42 20.56 7.56
N ARG A 337 8.21 21.04 7.87
CA ARG A 337 7.68 21.01 9.24
C ARG A 337 7.24 19.62 9.71
N SER A 338 6.95 18.71 8.78
CA SER A 338 6.37 17.39 9.08
C SER A 338 7.38 16.36 9.58
N SER A 339 8.68 16.54 9.34
CA SER A 339 9.72 15.60 9.80
C SER A 339 10.94 16.35 10.32
N ARG A 340 11.50 15.86 11.43
CA ARG A 340 12.76 16.38 12.00
C ARG A 340 13.97 15.98 11.15
N ASP A 341 13.84 14.94 10.35
CA ASP A 341 14.88 14.41 9.48
C ASP A 341 14.86 15.06 8.08
N PHE A 342 14.09 16.13 7.87
CA PHE A 342 13.98 16.78 6.55
C PHE A 342 15.34 17.20 5.97
N ALA A 343 16.23 17.76 6.80
CA ALA A 343 17.58 18.14 6.34
C ALA A 343 18.41 16.92 5.92
N SER A 344 18.32 15.80 6.67
CA SER A 344 19.00 14.55 6.31
C SER A 344 18.41 13.93 5.04
N PHE A 345 17.10 13.98 4.88
CA PHE A 345 16.42 13.61 3.65
C PHE A 345 16.94 14.44 2.47
N PHE A 346 16.98 15.77 2.64
CA PHE A 346 17.42 16.69 1.60
C PHE A 346 18.87 16.45 1.17
N ALA A 347 19.77 16.19 2.12
CA ALA A 347 21.16 15.87 1.84
C ALA A 347 21.31 14.68 0.88
N GLY A 348 20.51 13.61 1.08
CA GLY A 348 20.44 12.48 0.16
C GLY A 348 19.79 12.84 -1.19
N PHE A 349 18.68 13.58 -1.16
CA PHE A 349 17.95 14.01 -2.34
C PHE A 349 18.78 14.91 -3.28
N ALA A 350 19.70 15.71 -2.72
CA ALA A 350 20.58 16.63 -3.44
C ALA A 350 21.63 15.92 -4.33
N ARG A 351 21.93 14.63 -4.08
CA ARG A 351 22.83 13.78 -4.88
C ARG A 351 24.22 14.40 -5.13
N VAL A 352 24.82 14.95 -4.08
CA VAL A 352 26.12 15.64 -4.16
C VAL A 352 27.34 14.70 -4.13
N GLY A 353 27.14 13.40 -3.90
CA GLY A 353 28.24 12.43 -3.61
C GLY A 353 29.27 12.20 -4.72
N LEU A 354 29.00 12.57 -5.97
CA LEU A 354 29.98 12.50 -7.06
C LEU A 354 30.71 13.83 -7.33
N ARG A 355 30.41 14.87 -6.55
CA ARG A 355 31.08 16.15 -6.73
C ARG A 355 32.54 16.07 -6.33
N GLY A 356 33.40 16.62 -7.18
CA GLY A 356 34.84 16.59 -6.97
C GLY A 356 35.49 15.23 -7.21
N VAL A 357 34.73 14.19 -7.56
CA VAL A 357 35.29 12.93 -8.06
C VAL A 357 35.78 13.18 -9.49
N ARG A 358 37.10 13.31 -9.66
CA ARG A 358 37.71 13.23 -10.99
C ARG A 358 37.68 11.77 -11.43
N LEU A 359 36.94 11.48 -12.51
CA LEU A 359 36.97 10.18 -13.18
C LEU A 359 38.20 10.05 -14.07
#